data_AF-A0A5F2BUV0-F1
#
_entry.id   AF-A0A5F2BUV0-F1
#
_cell.length_a   1.000
_cell.length_b   1.000
_cell.length_c   1.000
_cell.angle_alpha   90.00
_cell.angle_beta   90.00
_cell.angle_gamma   90.00
#
_symmetry.space_group_name_H-M   'P 1'
#
loop_
_entity.id
_entity.type
_entity.pdbx_description
1 polymer ?
#
loop_
_entity_poly.entity_id
_entity_poly.type
_entity_poly.pdbx_seq_one_letter_code
_entity_poly.pdbx_strand_id
1 'polypeptide(L)'
;MSNSRNKIPSPLAQEFIKTIRLLAMSGKKNFRKYLIDPLMYAGLEKEKSHSAQTSAKIIDKIQADSIDPAYVHTIGLNCKRLISHSLGENLSAVGDSCIFFLEKIQESEAVAESKEAIEFFSIIEKPLADFRELNRTKSEKLFEDSIKNFSPEELKHVLEPVKLDTHRQKVYLDTEVHRLYNMILTATKSNDLPKCKKLLSSYIIKFSDSEEYNLQEVENLIGALEKRDLFFKENLRDSLAIELYYLITKGILEGNPRKSIQGIRKYAHIFEGDPNAKYYYEIDGLERKLYAIIREKDMMKDIKKGI
;
A
#
# COMPACT_ATOMS: atom_id res chain seq x y z
N MET A 1 -27.42 6.58 -1.07
CA MET A 1 -27.50 6.47 0.40
C MET A 1 -26.07 6.61 0.92
N SER A 2 -25.72 7.76 1.48
CA SER A 2 -24.40 7.99 2.07
C SER A 2 -24.35 7.22 3.39
N ASN A 3 -23.57 6.12 3.44
CA ASN A 3 -23.17 5.54 4.72
C ASN A 3 -22.49 6.66 5.51
N SER A 4 -23.13 7.21 6.54
CA SER A 4 -22.52 8.22 7.39
C SER A 4 -21.48 7.53 8.27
N ARG A 5 -20.30 7.31 7.70
CA ARG A 5 -19.14 6.84 8.46
C ARG A 5 -18.78 7.94 9.44
N ASN A 6 -18.75 7.61 10.73
CA ASN A 6 -18.33 8.54 11.78
C ASN A 6 -16.80 8.62 11.91
N LYS A 7 -16.08 7.65 11.33
CA LYS A 7 -14.63 7.54 11.35
C LYS A 7 -14.16 6.87 10.07
N ILE A 8 -13.02 7.31 9.54
CA ILE A 8 -12.33 6.65 8.44
C ILE A 8 -11.45 5.51 8.97
N PRO A 9 -11.65 4.25 8.55
CA PRO A 9 -10.78 3.15 8.94
C PRO A 9 -9.36 3.30 8.40
N SER A 10 -8.36 3.01 9.24
CA SER A 10 -6.94 3.06 8.86
C SER A 10 -6.62 2.21 7.61
N PRO A 11 -7.13 0.96 7.46
CA PRO A 11 -6.90 0.17 6.24
C PRO A 11 -7.46 0.83 4.98
N LEU A 12 -8.61 1.50 5.07
CA LEU A 12 -9.23 2.18 3.93
C LEU A 12 -8.38 3.38 3.48
N ALA A 13 -7.83 4.15 4.43
CA ALA A 13 -6.91 5.23 4.11
C ALA A 13 -5.61 4.72 3.46
N GLN A 14 -5.05 3.61 3.95
CA GLN A 14 -3.89 2.97 3.33
C GLN A 14 -4.19 2.52 1.89
N GLU A 15 -5.34 1.89 1.66
CA GLU A 15 -5.79 1.49 0.31
C GLU A 15 -5.86 2.70 -0.64
N PHE A 16 -6.41 3.83 -0.19
CA PHE A 16 -6.51 5.03 -1.02
C PHE A 16 -5.14 5.63 -1.33
N ILE A 17 -4.19 5.62 -0.39
CA ILE A 17 -2.80 6.00 -0.67
C ILE A 17 -2.22 5.16 -1.79
N LYS A 18 -2.37 3.83 -1.72
CA LYS A 18 -1.85 2.94 -2.76
C LYS A 18 -2.54 3.17 -4.10
N THR A 19 -3.84 3.40 -4.07
CA THR A 19 -4.62 3.69 -5.27
C THR A 19 -4.17 4.99 -5.93
N ILE A 20 -3.93 6.08 -5.16
CA ILE A 20 -3.40 7.35 -5.68
C ILE A 20 -2.00 7.17 -6.27
N ARG A 21 -1.13 6.36 -5.65
CA ARG A 21 0.19 6.03 -6.20
C ARG A 21 0.10 5.29 -7.53
N LEU A 22 -0.78 4.31 -7.64
CA LEU A 22 -1.04 3.61 -8.92
C LEU A 22 -1.66 4.55 -9.96
N LEU A 23 -2.53 5.46 -9.53
CA LEU A 23 -3.13 6.47 -10.38
C LEU A 23 -2.07 7.38 -11.01
N ALA A 24 -1.08 7.82 -10.21
CA ALA A 24 0.05 8.62 -10.68
C ALA A 24 0.86 7.88 -11.76
N MET A 25 1.07 6.57 -11.60
CA MET A 25 1.73 5.72 -12.59
C MET A 25 0.91 5.53 -13.88
N SER A 26 -0.42 5.58 -13.79
CA SER A 26 -1.30 5.39 -14.94
C SER A 26 -1.34 6.58 -15.92
N GLY A 27 -0.72 7.70 -15.54
CA GLY A 27 -0.53 8.88 -16.38
C GLY A 27 -1.49 10.03 -16.11
N LYS A 28 -1.14 11.20 -16.65
CA LYS A 28 -1.81 12.50 -16.41
C LYS A 28 -3.32 12.50 -16.66
N LYS A 29 -3.78 11.81 -17.70
CA LYS A 29 -5.20 11.77 -18.08
C LYS A 29 -6.06 11.12 -16.99
N ASN A 30 -5.64 9.94 -16.53
CA ASN A 30 -6.35 9.23 -15.47
C ASN A 30 -6.23 9.98 -14.15
N PHE A 31 -5.05 10.50 -13.83
CA PHE A 31 -4.83 11.28 -12.60
C PHE A 31 -5.77 12.49 -12.51
N ARG A 32 -5.98 13.19 -13.63
CA ARG A 32 -6.99 14.26 -13.69
C ARG A 32 -8.39 13.73 -13.47
N LYS A 33 -8.81 12.76 -14.29
CA LYS A 33 -10.17 12.22 -14.28
C LYS A 33 -10.61 11.67 -12.92
N TYR A 34 -9.73 10.98 -12.20
CA TYR A 34 -10.08 10.21 -11.00
C TYR A 34 -9.62 10.84 -9.68
N LEU A 35 -8.86 11.94 -9.71
CA LEU A 35 -8.46 12.66 -8.50
C LEU A 35 -8.68 14.17 -8.62
N ILE A 36 -8.16 14.83 -9.66
CA ILE A 36 -8.25 16.30 -9.78
C ILE A 36 -9.68 16.76 -10.03
N ASP A 37 -10.31 16.26 -11.10
CA ASP A 37 -11.63 16.72 -11.52
C ASP A 37 -12.67 16.52 -10.41
N PRO A 38 -12.73 15.38 -9.69
CA PRO A 38 -13.61 15.23 -8.53
C PRO A 38 -13.40 16.29 -7.43
N LEU A 39 -12.14 16.61 -7.10
CA LEU A 39 -11.82 17.64 -6.10
C LEU A 39 -12.24 19.03 -6.57
N MET A 40 -12.04 19.35 -7.85
CA MET A 40 -12.49 20.61 -8.46
C MET A 40 -14.02 20.71 -8.48
N TYR A 41 -14.72 19.67 -8.92
CA TYR A 41 -16.19 19.64 -8.96
C TYR A 41 -16.83 19.74 -7.57
N ALA A 42 -16.15 19.24 -6.54
CA ALA A 42 -16.56 19.40 -5.16
C ALA A 42 -16.30 20.82 -4.60
N GLY A 43 -15.74 21.73 -5.40
CA GLY A 43 -15.52 23.12 -5.02
C GLY A 43 -14.35 23.32 -4.06
N LEU A 44 -13.37 22.39 -4.02
CA LEU A 44 -12.19 22.55 -3.18
C LEU A 44 -11.19 23.55 -3.77
N GLU A 45 -11.28 23.88 -5.05
CA GLU A 45 -10.44 24.90 -5.65
C GLU A 45 -10.81 26.29 -5.08
N LYS A 46 -9.81 27.02 -4.58
CA LYS A 46 -9.98 28.44 -4.27
C LYS A 46 -9.65 29.28 -5.49
N GLU A 47 -10.31 30.42 -5.63
CA GLU A 47 -9.83 31.50 -6.50
C GLU A 47 -8.33 31.71 -6.22
N LYS A 48 -7.52 31.83 -7.29
CA LYS A 48 -6.05 31.88 -7.25
C LYS A 48 -5.55 32.88 -6.22
N SER A 49 -5.44 32.46 -4.96
CA SER A 49 -4.81 33.24 -3.92
C SER A 49 -3.32 33.13 -4.21
N HIS A 50 -2.66 34.26 -4.44
CA HIS A 50 -1.20 34.37 -4.54
C HIS A 50 -0.55 34.05 -3.18
N SER A 51 -0.66 32.80 -2.74
CA SER A 51 0.12 32.27 -1.62
C SER A 51 1.56 32.10 -2.12
N ALA A 52 2.50 32.78 -1.47
CA ALA A 52 3.93 32.62 -1.75
C ALA A 52 4.50 31.29 -1.20
N GLN A 53 3.70 30.51 -0.46
CA GLN A 53 4.13 29.25 0.15
C GLN A 53 3.75 28.07 -0.73
N THR A 54 4.71 27.19 -1.01
CA THR A 54 4.47 25.92 -1.72
C THR A 54 3.75 24.92 -0.83
N SER A 55 3.03 23.96 -1.43
CA SER A 55 2.37 22.90 -0.66
C SER A 55 3.34 22.11 0.23
N ALA A 56 4.59 21.91 -0.18
CA ALA A 56 5.62 21.27 0.63
C ALA A 56 5.88 22.00 1.96
N LYS A 57 5.97 23.34 1.96
CA LYS A 57 6.18 24.12 3.19
C LYS A 57 4.96 24.05 4.12
N ILE A 58 3.76 23.96 3.56
CA ILE A 58 2.53 23.79 4.33
C ILE A 58 2.50 22.40 4.97
N ILE A 59 2.93 21.35 4.25
CA ILE A 59 3.10 19.99 4.80
C ILE A 59 4.05 20.01 6.00
N ASP A 60 5.23 20.62 5.86
CA ASP A 60 6.22 20.70 6.95
C ASP A 60 5.64 21.39 8.20
N LYS A 61 4.86 22.46 7.99
CA LYS A 61 4.18 23.16 9.07
C LYS A 61 3.14 22.28 9.75
N ILE A 62 2.26 21.63 8.99
CA ILE A 62 1.23 20.73 9.55
C ILE A 62 1.89 19.56 10.29
N GLN A 63 3.01 19.05 9.78
CA GLN A 63 3.78 18.00 10.45
C GLN A 63 4.30 18.48 11.81
N ALA A 64 4.87 19.69 11.89
CA ALA A 64 5.32 20.28 13.15
C ALA A 64 4.15 20.48 14.12
N ASP A 65 3.04 21.04 13.66
CA ASP A 65 1.83 21.28 14.46
C ASP A 65 1.23 19.96 14.97
N SER A 66 1.35 18.87 14.20
CA SER A 66 0.80 17.55 14.57
C SER A 66 1.51 16.88 15.76
N ILE A 67 2.67 17.38 16.16
CA ILE A 67 3.41 16.88 17.34
C ILE A 67 2.80 17.43 18.63
N ASP A 68 2.21 18.63 18.57
CA ASP A 68 1.64 19.30 19.72
C ASP A 68 0.14 18.92 19.87
N PRO A 69 -0.26 18.27 20.98
CA PRO A 69 -1.65 17.90 21.24
C PRO A 69 -2.65 19.06 21.12
N ALA A 70 -2.21 20.30 21.37
CA ALA A 70 -3.07 21.48 21.29
C ALA A 70 -3.60 21.72 19.86
N TYR A 71 -2.86 21.34 18.82
CA TYR A 71 -3.22 21.64 17.43
C TYR A 71 -3.86 20.47 16.67
N VAL A 72 -3.91 19.26 17.26
CA VAL A 72 -4.42 18.03 16.61
C VAL A 72 -5.80 18.22 15.99
N HIS A 73 -6.71 18.93 16.68
CA HIS A 73 -8.07 19.19 16.22
C HIS A 73 -8.14 20.10 14.96
N THR A 74 -7.07 20.85 14.66
CA THR A 74 -6.99 21.73 13.48
C THR A 74 -6.40 21.05 12.24
N ILE A 75 -5.79 19.87 12.42
CA ILE A 75 -5.05 19.17 11.36
C ILE A 75 -5.97 18.83 10.18
N GLY A 76 -7.18 18.33 10.42
CA GLY A 76 -8.15 18.03 9.36
C GLY A 76 -8.46 19.24 8.47
N LEU A 77 -8.75 20.39 9.08
CA LEU A 77 -8.98 21.65 8.37
C LEU A 77 -7.74 22.12 7.59
N ASN A 78 -6.55 22.01 8.19
CA ASN A 78 -5.31 22.43 7.55
C ASN A 78 -4.96 21.51 6.35
N CYS A 79 -5.19 20.21 6.46
CA CYS A 79 -5.04 19.27 5.35
C CYS A 79 -6.04 19.55 4.21
N LYS A 80 -7.31 19.85 4.51
CA LYS A 80 -8.28 20.27 3.50
C LYS A 80 -7.82 21.54 2.77
N ARG A 81 -7.30 22.53 3.51
CA ARG A 81 -6.74 23.77 2.95
C ARG A 81 -5.51 23.51 2.09
N LEU A 82 -4.64 22.58 2.49
CA LEU A 82 -3.49 22.15 1.71
C LEU A 82 -3.91 21.51 0.37
N ILE A 83 -4.94 20.66 0.35
CA ILE A 83 -5.46 20.08 -0.89
C ILE A 83 -6.03 21.17 -1.79
N SER A 84 -6.83 22.08 -1.24
CA SER A 84 -7.34 23.25 -1.95
C SER A 84 -6.21 24.09 -2.58
N HIS A 85 -5.14 24.33 -1.83
CA HIS A 85 -3.97 25.06 -2.30
C HIS A 85 -3.23 24.33 -3.43
N SER A 86 -2.99 23.03 -3.27
CA SER A 86 -2.24 22.23 -4.24
C SER A 86 -2.92 22.11 -5.61
N LEU A 87 -4.26 22.22 -5.68
CA LEU A 87 -5.01 22.23 -6.94
C LEU A 87 -4.55 23.37 -7.88
N GLY A 88 -4.12 24.51 -7.31
CA GLY A 88 -3.59 25.64 -8.05
C GLY A 88 -2.09 25.55 -8.38
N GLU A 89 -1.37 24.54 -7.86
CA GLU A 89 0.08 24.40 -8.02
C GLU A 89 0.44 23.46 -9.18
N ASN A 90 0.34 22.14 -8.97
CA ASN A 90 0.59 21.12 -9.99
C ASN A 90 0.03 19.75 -9.56
N LEU A 91 -0.01 18.78 -10.48
CA LEU A 91 -0.59 17.46 -10.24
C LEU A 91 0.11 16.68 -9.11
N SER A 92 1.44 16.77 -9.04
CA SER A 92 2.22 16.06 -8.01
C SER A 92 1.88 16.62 -6.63
N ALA A 93 1.82 17.94 -6.49
CA ALA A 93 1.44 18.61 -5.24
C ALA A 93 0.06 18.16 -4.74
N VAL A 94 -0.91 17.95 -5.64
CA VAL A 94 -2.24 17.44 -5.27
C VAL A 94 -2.17 16.00 -4.77
N GLY A 95 -1.43 15.14 -5.50
CA GLY A 95 -1.21 13.75 -5.09
C GLY A 95 -0.57 13.64 -3.71
N ASP A 96 0.51 14.40 -3.50
CA ASP A 96 1.25 14.41 -2.24
C ASP A 96 0.40 14.97 -1.09
N SER A 97 -0.39 16.03 -1.35
CA SER A 97 -1.31 16.61 -0.35
C SER A 97 -2.42 15.65 0.05
N CYS A 98 -2.98 14.92 -0.92
CA CYS A 98 -4.00 13.90 -0.67
C CYS A 98 -3.42 12.72 0.13
N ILE A 99 -2.24 12.22 -0.26
CA ILE A 99 -1.55 11.15 0.45
C ILE A 99 -1.22 11.59 1.87
N PHE A 100 -0.68 12.79 2.06
CA PHE A 100 -0.36 13.33 3.37
C PHE A 100 -1.59 13.40 4.29
N PHE A 101 -2.75 13.83 3.79
CA PHE A 101 -3.96 13.83 4.60
C PHE A 101 -4.37 12.40 5.00
N LEU A 102 -4.29 11.44 4.08
CA LEU A 102 -4.55 10.02 4.36
C LEU A 102 -3.55 9.41 5.36
N GLU A 103 -2.30 9.87 5.37
CA GLU A 103 -1.30 9.49 6.37
C GLU A 103 -1.68 10.05 7.76
N LYS A 104 -2.09 11.33 7.84
CA LYS A 104 -2.58 11.92 9.10
C LYS A 104 -3.84 11.23 9.66
N ILE A 105 -4.73 10.78 8.79
CA ILE A 105 -5.89 9.96 9.18
C ILE A 105 -5.47 8.62 9.80
N GLN A 106 -4.37 8.01 9.34
CA GLN A 106 -3.85 6.77 9.93
C GLN A 106 -3.09 6.99 11.25
N GLU A 107 -2.50 8.17 11.42
CA GLU A 107 -1.72 8.54 12.60
C GLU A 107 -2.59 8.98 13.79
N SER A 108 -3.74 9.62 13.53
CA SER A 108 -4.55 10.24 14.58
C SER A 108 -6.04 9.96 14.42
N GLU A 109 -6.65 9.41 15.48
CA GLU A 109 -8.09 9.13 15.51
C GLU A 109 -8.93 10.41 15.41
N ALA A 110 -8.50 11.50 16.05
CA ALA A 110 -9.18 12.79 15.98
C ALA A 110 -9.23 13.33 14.54
N VAL A 111 -8.18 13.08 13.75
CA VAL A 111 -8.16 13.44 12.32
C VAL A 111 -9.08 12.52 11.53
N ALA A 112 -9.07 11.21 11.82
CA ALA A 112 -9.94 10.23 11.16
C ALA A 112 -11.45 10.46 11.39
N GLU A 113 -11.82 11.08 12.51
CA GLU A 113 -13.19 11.45 12.89
C GLU A 113 -13.58 12.87 12.45
N SER A 114 -12.63 13.66 11.94
CA SER A 114 -12.89 15.03 11.52
C SER A 114 -13.89 15.09 10.35
N LYS A 115 -14.71 16.15 10.34
CA LYS A 115 -15.67 16.41 9.26
C LYS A 115 -14.96 16.53 7.91
N GLU A 116 -13.78 17.12 7.92
CA GLU A 116 -12.95 17.30 6.73
C GLU A 116 -12.46 15.96 6.17
N ALA A 117 -12.10 14.99 7.02
CA ALA A 117 -11.73 13.65 6.56
C ALA A 117 -12.93 12.93 5.95
N ILE A 118 -14.10 12.98 6.59
CA ILE A 118 -15.33 12.35 6.09
C ILE A 118 -15.75 12.96 4.75
N GLU A 119 -15.74 14.29 4.64
CA GLU A 119 -16.02 15.01 3.39
C GLU A 119 -15.03 14.64 2.29
N PHE A 120 -13.72 14.68 2.58
CA PHE A 120 -12.68 14.32 1.62
C PHE A 120 -12.87 12.90 1.07
N PHE A 121 -13.15 11.93 1.94
CA PHE A 121 -13.45 10.55 1.53
C PHE A 121 -14.67 10.47 0.63
N SER A 122 -15.75 11.19 0.95
CA SER A 122 -16.97 11.19 0.15
C SER A 122 -16.74 11.68 -1.29
N ILE A 123 -15.74 12.54 -1.50
CA ILE A 123 -15.39 13.10 -2.81
C ILE A 123 -14.59 12.07 -3.63
N ILE A 124 -13.58 11.44 -3.02
CA ILE A 124 -12.61 10.60 -3.75
C ILE A 124 -12.98 9.11 -3.79
N GLU A 125 -13.86 8.63 -2.91
CA GLU A 125 -14.15 7.19 -2.77
C GLU A 125 -14.65 6.57 -4.08
N LYS A 126 -15.69 7.15 -4.69
CA LYS A 126 -16.25 6.63 -5.94
C LYS A 126 -15.26 6.74 -7.11
N PRO A 127 -14.64 7.91 -7.38
CA PRO A 127 -13.63 8.02 -8.45
C PRO A 127 -12.47 7.03 -8.30
N LEU A 128 -11.96 6.82 -7.08
CA LEU A 128 -10.89 5.87 -6.84
C LEU A 128 -11.36 4.42 -7.01
N ALA A 129 -12.58 4.08 -6.60
CA ALA A 129 -13.17 2.77 -6.85
C ALA A 129 -13.31 2.49 -8.35
N ASP A 130 -13.82 3.45 -9.13
CA ASP A 130 -13.94 3.34 -10.59
C ASP A 130 -12.56 3.15 -11.26
N PHE A 131 -11.53 3.84 -10.75
CA PHE A 131 -10.16 3.65 -11.22
C PHE A 131 -9.59 2.27 -10.87
N ARG A 132 -9.83 1.76 -9.65
CA ARG A 132 -9.36 0.43 -9.25
C ARG A 132 -9.91 -0.65 -10.17
N GLU A 133 -11.19 -0.59 -10.50
CA GLU A 133 -11.82 -1.55 -11.40
C GLU A 133 -11.22 -1.48 -12.81
N LEU A 134 -11.06 -0.27 -13.35
CA LEU A 134 -10.39 -0.07 -14.64
C LEU A 134 -8.95 -0.63 -14.62
N ASN A 135 -8.20 -0.35 -13.55
CA ASN A 135 -6.82 -0.77 -13.42
C ASN A 135 -6.70 -2.28 -13.24
N ARG A 136 -7.65 -2.93 -12.55
CA ARG A 136 -7.73 -4.38 -12.39
C ARG A 136 -7.76 -5.08 -13.74
N THR A 137 -8.74 -4.76 -14.60
CA THR A 137 -8.86 -5.37 -15.93
C THR A 137 -7.63 -5.11 -16.80
N LYS A 138 -7.07 -3.90 -16.73
CA LYS A 138 -5.86 -3.54 -17.48
C LYS A 138 -4.64 -4.33 -17.01
N SER A 139 -4.43 -4.41 -15.70
CA SER A 139 -3.29 -5.11 -15.09
C SER A 139 -3.35 -6.61 -15.34
N GLU A 140 -4.52 -7.24 -15.25
CA GLU A 140 -4.67 -8.67 -15.59
C GLU A 140 -4.23 -8.97 -17.03
N LYS A 141 -4.65 -8.13 -17.98
CA LYS A 141 -4.26 -8.29 -19.38
C LYS A 141 -2.76 -8.07 -19.59
N LEU A 142 -2.22 -6.97 -19.03
CA LEU A 142 -0.79 -6.69 -19.12
C LEU A 142 0.07 -7.80 -18.52
N PHE A 143 -0.38 -8.38 -17.40
CA PHE A 143 0.33 -9.48 -16.75
C PHE A 143 0.32 -10.74 -17.61
N GLU A 144 -0.84 -11.11 -18.15
CA GLU A 144 -0.98 -12.26 -19.04
C GLU A 144 -0.12 -12.11 -20.29
N ASP A 145 -0.20 -10.96 -20.98
CA ASP A 145 0.61 -10.66 -22.16
C ASP A 145 2.11 -10.71 -21.83
N SER A 146 2.51 -10.22 -20.64
CA SER A 146 3.91 -10.23 -20.20
C SER A 146 4.45 -11.64 -19.98
N ILE A 147 3.68 -12.52 -19.34
CA ILE A 147 4.12 -13.89 -19.02
C ILE A 147 4.07 -14.79 -20.26
N LYS A 148 3.12 -14.59 -21.17
CA LYS A 148 3.07 -15.38 -22.42
C LYS A 148 4.36 -15.28 -23.23
N ASN A 149 4.98 -14.10 -23.20
CA ASN A 149 6.22 -13.81 -23.91
C ASN A 149 7.48 -14.43 -23.27
N PHE A 150 7.39 -14.98 -22.05
CA PHE A 150 8.55 -15.60 -21.40
C PHE A 150 8.98 -16.88 -22.11
N SER A 151 10.28 -17.10 -22.22
CA SER A 151 10.81 -18.43 -22.52
C SER A 151 10.58 -19.39 -21.35
N PRO A 152 10.59 -20.72 -21.57
CA PRO A 152 10.54 -21.69 -20.48
C PRO A 152 11.65 -21.48 -19.44
N GLU A 153 12.85 -21.10 -19.86
CA GLU A 153 13.99 -20.85 -18.97
C GLU A 153 13.78 -19.60 -18.11
N GLU A 154 13.26 -18.52 -18.69
CA GLU A 154 12.91 -17.29 -17.97
C GLU A 154 11.83 -17.56 -16.92
N LEU A 155 10.82 -18.35 -17.27
CA LEU A 155 9.76 -18.71 -16.35
C LEU A 155 10.28 -19.58 -15.19
N LYS A 156 11.22 -20.51 -15.45
CA LYS A 156 11.90 -21.27 -14.37
C LYS A 156 12.64 -20.33 -13.43
N HIS A 157 13.47 -19.45 -13.96
CA HIS A 157 14.28 -18.53 -13.16
C HIS A 157 13.43 -17.56 -12.31
N VAL A 158 12.25 -17.18 -12.79
CA VAL A 158 11.31 -16.33 -12.02
C VAL A 158 10.57 -17.12 -10.93
N LEU A 159 10.40 -18.43 -11.11
CA LEU A 159 9.80 -19.34 -10.14
C LEU A 159 10.82 -19.93 -9.15
N GLU A 160 12.11 -19.90 -9.46
CA GLU A 160 13.14 -20.33 -8.52
C GLU A 160 13.06 -19.49 -7.22
N PRO A 161 13.18 -20.14 -6.04
CA PRO A 161 13.38 -19.39 -4.79
C PRO A 161 14.64 -18.54 -4.94
N VAL A 162 14.67 -17.38 -4.29
CA VAL A 162 15.81 -16.46 -4.36
C VAL A 162 17.02 -17.15 -3.71
N LYS A 163 17.90 -17.73 -4.52
CA LYS A 163 19.17 -18.30 -4.05
C LYS A 163 20.07 -17.17 -3.58
N LEU A 164 20.36 -17.14 -2.28
CA LEU A 164 21.29 -16.19 -1.66
C LEU A 164 22.72 -16.68 -1.87
N ASP A 165 23.16 -16.77 -3.13
CA ASP A 165 24.43 -17.44 -3.49
C ASP A 165 25.70 -16.63 -3.14
N THR A 166 25.60 -15.56 -2.35
CA THR A 166 26.78 -14.86 -1.83
C THR A 166 26.71 -14.64 -0.33
N HIS A 167 27.77 -15.07 0.38
CA HIS A 167 27.95 -14.83 1.83
C HIS A 167 27.75 -13.35 2.19
N ARG A 168 28.13 -12.43 1.30
CA ARG A 168 27.91 -10.98 1.44
C ARG A 168 26.42 -10.58 1.41
N GLN A 169 25.61 -11.20 0.57
CA GLN A 169 24.16 -10.97 0.53
C GLN A 169 23.48 -11.54 1.77
N LYS A 170 23.92 -12.69 2.26
CA LYS A 170 23.44 -13.27 3.52
C LYS A 170 23.72 -12.33 4.70
N VAL A 171 24.98 -11.95 4.93
CA VAL A 171 25.34 -11.02 6.03
C VAL A 171 24.59 -9.68 5.93
N TYR A 172 24.37 -9.17 4.72
CA TYR A 172 23.59 -7.95 4.51
C TYR A 172 22.11 -8.12 4.90
N LEU A 173 21.51 -9.25 4.52
CA LEU A 173 20.15 -9.61 4.91
C LEU A 173 20.02 -9.76 6.41
N ASP A 174 20.94 -10.47 7.06
CA ASP A 174 20.94 -10.67 8.50
C ASP A 174 21.02 -9.31 9.21
N THR A 175 21.92 -8.42 8.77
CA THR A 175 22.04 -7.06 9.32
C THR A 175 20.74 -6.26 9.15
N GLU A 176 20.10 -6.35 8.00
CA GLU A 176 18.85 -5.65 7.71
C GLU A 176 17.68 -6.20 8.51
N VAL A 177 17.61 -7.52 8.69
CA VAL A 177 16.65 -8.22 9.56
C VAL A 177 16.79 -7.73 10.99
N HIS A 178 18.00 -7.76 11.55
CA HIS A 178 18.27 -7.28 12.91
C HIS A 178 17.94 -5.79 13.07
N ARG A 179 18.28 -4.97 12.08
CA ARG A 179 17.96 -3.53 12.08
C ARG A 179 16.46 -3.28 12.12
N LEU A 180 15.70 -3.90 11.21
CA LEU A 180 14.25 -3.72 11.15
C LEU A 180 13.57 -4.26 12.40
N TYR A 181 14.05 -5.39 12.92
CA TYR A 181 13.56 -5.96 14.17
C TYR A 181 13.78 -5.00 15.36
N ASN A 182 14.98 -4.43 15.49
CA ASN A 182 15.28 -3.43 16.52
C ASN A 182 14.43 -2.15 16.39
N MET A 183 14.12 -1.72 15.16
CA MET A 183 13.21 -0.60 14.92
C MET A 183 11.79 -0.92 15.40
N ILE A 184 11.30 -2.15 15.19
CA ILE A 184 10.00 -2.62 15.68
C ILE A 184 9.99 -2.59 17.22
N LEU A 185 11.01 -3.17 17.87
CA LEU A 185 11.11 -3.16 19.33
C LEU A 185 11.13 -1.73 19.90
N THR A 186 11.84 -0.82 19.25
CA THR A 186 11.90 0.60 19.66
C THR A 186 10.53 1.27 19.53
N ALA A 187 9.83 1.08 18.41
CA ALA A 187 8.49 1.63 18.20
C ALA A 187 7.47 1.06 19.20
N THR A 188 7.59 -0.23 19.53
CA THR A 188 6.74 -0.89 20.54
C THR A 188 6.95 -0.32 21.93
N LYS A 189 8.19 0.08 22.27
CA LYS A 189 8.52 0.78 23.53
C LYS A 189 7.96 2.20 23.57
N SER A 190 7.99 2.92 22.45
CA SER A 190 7.42 4.28 22.35
C SER A 190 5.91 4.31 22.15
N ASN A 191 5.24 3.14 22.18
CA ASN A 191 3.81 2.96 21.96
C ASN A 191 3.29 3.56 20.64
N ASP A 192 4.12 3.54 19.60
CA ASP A 192 3.78 4.05 18.26
C ASP A 192 3.19 2.91 17.42
N LEU A 193 1.92 2.58 17.68
CA LEU A 193 1.21 1.48 17.01
C LEU A 193 1.17 1.62 15.46
N PRO A 194 0.91 2.81 14.88
CA PRO A 194 0.95 2.98 13.43
C PRO A 194 2.32 2.64 12.83
N LYS A 195 3.41 3.09 13.47
CA LYS A 195 4.77 2.77 13.03
C LYS A 195 5.11 1.31 13.23
N CYS A 196 4.70 0.68 14.33
CA CYS A 196 4.85 -0.76 14.54
C CYS A 196 4.18 -1.55 13.40
N LYS A 197 2.93 -1.22 13.06
CA LYS A 197 2.19 -1.87 11.96
C LYS A 197 2.93 -1.75 10.63
N LYS A 198 3.43 -0.56 10.29
CA LYS A 198 4.19 -0.31 9.06
C LYS A 198 5.50 -1.11 9.01
N LEU A 199 6.25 -1.12 10.10
CA LEU A 199 7.52 -1.85 10.19
C LEU A 199 7.30 -3.37 10.17
N LEU A 200 6.32 -3.88 10.93
CA LEU A 200 5.94 -5.29 10.91
C LEU A 200 5.45 -5.73 9.53
N SER A 201 4.61 -4.93 8.87
CA SER A 201 4.17 -5.22 7.49
C SER A 201 5.36 -5.34 6.56
N SER A 202 6.30 -4.39 6.61
CA SER A 202 7.51 -4.43 5.80
C SER A 202 8.42 -5.61 6.15
N TYR A 203 8.50 -5.99 7.42
CA TYR A 203 9.34 -7.10 7.87
C TYR A 203 8.79 -8.43 7.36
N ILE A 204 7.50 -8.70 7.58
CA ILE A 204 6.82 -9.92 7.12
C ILE A 204 6.90 -10.02 5.59
N ILE A 205 6.56 -8.96 4.85
CA ILE A 205 6.65 -8.97 3.39
C ILE A 205 8.08 -9.17 2.88
N LYS A 206 9.12 -8.74 3.61
CA LYS A 206 10.48 -8.94 3.14
C LYS A 206 11.02 -10.33 3.44
N PHE A 207 10.66 -10.89 4.59
CA PHE A 207 11.40 -12.02 5.16
C PHE A 207 10.57 -13.25 5.50
N SER A 208 9.25 -13.28 5.30
CA SER A 208 8.42 -14.45 5.66
C SER A 208 8.81 -15.77 4.97
N ASP A 209 9.59 -15.68 3.89
CA ASP A 209 10.14 -16.75 3.07
C ASP A 209 11.63 -17.05 3.36
N SER A 210 12.23 -16.35 4.35
CA SER A 210 13.61 -16.57 4.79
C SER A 210 13.71 -17.67 5.82
N GLU A 211 14.78 -18.46 5.78
CA GLU A 211 15.10 -19.46 6.83
C GLU A 211 15.29 -18.83 8.22
N GLU A 212 15.74 -17.58 8.26
CA GLU A 212 16.00 -16.85 9.51
C GLU A 212 14.76 -16.13 10.07
N TYR A 213 13.60 -16.34 9.44
CA TYR A 213 12.36 -15.73 9.87
C TYR A 213 11.84 -16.37 11.16
N ASN A 214 11.90 -15.62 12.26
CA ASN A 214 11.39 -16.08 13.54
C ASN A 214 9.88 -15.86 13.67
N LEU A 215 9.09 -16.77 13.09
CA LEU A 215 7.63 -16.72 13.13
C LEU A 215 7.08 -16.61 14.56
N GLN A 216 7.65 -17.38 15.50
CA GLN A 216 7.17 -17.39 16.89
C GLN A 216 7.34 -16.02 17.56
N GLU A 217 8.47 -15.36 17.33
CA GLU A 217 8.75 -14.04 17.89
C GLU A 217 7.87 -12.96 17.28
N VAL A 218 7.59 -13.05 15.97
CA VAL A 218 6.63 -12.17 15.30
C VAL A 218 5.22 -12.36 15.86
N GLU A 219 4.73 -13.60 16.02
CA GLU A 219 3.41 -13.86 16.62
C GLU A 219 3.34 -13.39 18.07
N ASN A 220 4.42 -13.55 18.85
CA ASN A 220 4.50 -13.02 20.21
C ASN A 220 4.38 -11.48 20.23
N LEU A 221 5.05 -10.79 19.30
CA LEU A 221 4.95 -9.33 19.15
C LEU A 221 3.55 -8.90 18.73
N ILE A 222 2.95 -9.58 17.75
CA ILE A 222 1.58 -9.32 17.30
C ILE A 222 0.62 -9.50 18.48
N GLY A 223 0.71 -10.60 19.21
CA GLY A 223 -0.14 -10.85 20.39
C GLY A 223 0.07 -9.83 21.52
N ALA A 224 1.29 -9.30 21.70
CA ALA A 224 1.55 -8.23 22.65
C ALA A 224 0.94 -6.89 22.23
N LEU A 225 0.94 -6.59 20.93
CA LEU A 225 0.34 -5.38 20.36
C LEU A 225 -1.19 -5.48 20.31
N GLU A 226 -1.74 -6.67 20.05
CA GLU A 226 -3.18 -6.95 20.05
C GLU A 226 -3.82 -6.77 21.43
N LYS A 227 -3.06 -7.05 22.51
CA LYS A 227 -3.49 -6.70 23.88
C LYS A 227 -3.63 -5.19 24.12
N ARG A 228 -3.01 -4.35 23.28
CA ARG A 228 -3.07 -2.88 23.38
C ARG A 228 -4.11 -2.29 22.43
N ASP A 229 -4.28 -2.88 21.26
CA ASP A 229 -5.31 -2.56 20.28
C ASP A 229 -5.94 -3.87 19.79
N LEU A 230 -7.19 -4.10 20.18
CA LEU A 230 -7.93 -5.35 19.88
C LEU A 230 -8.03 -5.65 18.38
N PHE A 231 -7.94 -4.63 17.53
CA PHE A 231 -8.02 -4.80 16.08
C PHE A 231 -6.63 -4.80 15.41
N PHE A 232 -5.54 -4.79 16.18
CA PHE A 232 -4.19 -4.65 15.63
C PHE A 232 -3.86 -5.78 14.64
N LYS A 233 -4.18 -7.04 14.99
CA LYS A 233 -3.89 -8.21 14.16
C LYS A 233 -4.65 -8.17 12.84
N GLU A 234 -5.94 -7.85 12.88
CA GLU A 234 -6.78 -7.69 11.68
C GLU A 234 -6.28 -6.53 10.81
N ASN A 235 -6.01 -5.37 11.41
CA ASN A 235 -5.47 -4.20 10.72
C ASN A 235 -4.09 -4.46 10.10
N LEU A 236 -3.24 -5.27 10.75
CA LEU A 236 -1.95 -5.71 10.21
C LEU A 236 -2.15 -6.63 9.00
N ARG A 237 -3.06 -7.62 9.12
CA ARG A 237 -3.43 -8.53 8.03
C ARG A 237 -3.94 -7.77 6.81
N ASP A 238 -4.81 -6.77 7.01
CA ASP A 238 -5.28 -5.88 5.96
C ASP A 238 -4.15 -5.06 5.33
N SER A 239 -3.27 -4.49 6.14
CA SER A 239 -2.11 -3.72 5.69
C SER A 239 -1.18 -4.57 4.81
N LEU A 240 -0.93 -5.82 5.20
CA LEU A 240 -0.14 -6.78 4.42
C LEU A 240 -0.77 -7.02 3.05
N ALA A 241 -2.07 -7.30 3.01
CA ALA A 241 -2.80 -7.56 1.77
C ALA A 241 -2.77 -6.35 0.84
N ILE A 242 -3.01 -5.14 1.37
CA ILE A 242 -2.98 -3.89 0.62
C ILE A 242 -1.59 -3.61 0.06
N GLU A 243 -0.54 -3.80 0.85
CA GLU A 243 0.83 -3.55 0.42
C GLU A 243 1.26 -4.56 -0.66
N LEU A 244 0.95 -5.84 -0.50
CA LEU A 244 1.26 -6.87 -1.49
C LEU A 244 0.50 -6.63 -2.80
N TYR A 245 -0.81 -6.36 -2.75
CA TYR A 245 -1.59 -6.04 -3.94
C TYR A 245 -1.01 -4.83 -4.69
N TYR A 246 -0.62 -3.78 -3.95
CA TYR A 246 0.06 -2.63 -4.53
C TYR A 246 1.40 -3.00 -5.19
N LEU A 247 2.26 -3.78 -4.53
CA LEU A 247 3.55 -4.20 -5.07
C LEU A 247 3.41 -5.07 -6.32
N ILE A 248 2.45 -6.00 -6.32
CA ILE A 248 2.13 -6.87 -7.47
C ILE A 248 1.71 -6.00 -8.65
N THR A 249 0.71 -5.14 -8.44
CA THR A 249 0.13 -4.27 -9.46
C THR A 249 1.16 -3.28 -10.00
N LYS A 250 1.97 -2.68 -9.11
CA LYS A 250 3.08 -1.82 -9.49
C LYS A 250 4.09 -2.56 -10.38
N GLY A 251 4.47 -3.78 -10.01
CA GLY A 251 5.36 -4.63 -10.81
C GLY A 251 4.81 -4.88 -12.22
N ILE A 252 3.49 -5.09 -12.35
CA ILE A 252 2.83 -5.30 -13.65
C ILE A 252 2.94 -4.03 -14.50
N LEU A 253 2.60 -2.87 -13.92
CA LEU A 253 2.63 -1.59 -14.62
C LEU A 253 4.04 -1.15 -15.02
N GLU A 254 5.07 -1.54 -14.25
CA GLU A 254 6.48 -1.30 -14.58
C GLU A 254 7.04 -2.28 -15.62
N GLY A 255 6.25 -3.26 -16.08
CA GLY A 255 6.73 -4.31 -16.97
C GLY A 255 7.75 -5.23 -16.29
N ASN A 256 7.65 -5.40 -14.98
CA ASN A 256 8.49 -6.28 -14.17
C ASN A 256 7.68 -7.50 -13.65
N PRO A 257 7.38 -8.46 -14.53
CA PRO A 257 6.61 -9.67 -14.18
C PRO A 257 7.30 -10.51 -13.09
N ARG A 258 8.63 -10.46 -12.94
CA ARG A 258 9.34 -11.15 -11.85
C ARG A 258 8.91 -10.66 -10.48
N LYS A 259 8.88 -9.34 -10.28
CA LYS A 259 8.40 -8.75 -9.02
C LYS A 259 6.92 -9.10 -8.76
N SER A 260 6.11 -9.11 -9.80
CA SER A 260 4.68 -9.46 -9.68
C SER A 260 4.47 -10.92 -9.29
N ILE A 261 5.18 -11.86 -9.93
CA ILE A 261 5.11 -13.29 -9.60
C ILE A 261 5.61 -13.55 -8.18
N GLN A 262 6.72 -12.93 -7.77
CA GLN A 262 7.21 -13.01 -6.39
C GLN A 262 6.19 -12.47 -5.39
N GLY A 263 5.54 -11.35 -5.70
CA GLY A 263 4.48 -10.79 -4.87
C GLY A 263 3.25 -11.71 -4.74
N ILE A 264 2.80 -12.32 -5.85
CA ILE A 264 1.69 -13.28 -5.86
C ILE A 264 2.01 -14.49 -4.97
N ARG A 265 3.18 -15.09 -5.16
CA ARG A 265 3.62 -16.23 -4.34
C ARG A 265 3.71 -15.88 -2.86
N LYS A 266 4.21 -14.68 -2.55
CA LYS A 266 4.31 -14.20 -1.18
C LYS A 266 2.94 -13.92 -0.55
N TYR A 267 1.99 -13.42 -1.33
CA TYR A 267 0.60 -13.31 -0.89
C TYR A 267 0.02 -14.70 -0.59
N ALA A 268 0.16 -15.66 -1.51
CA ALA A 268 -0.30 -17.03 -1.29
C ALA A 268 0.34 -17.67 -0.03
N HIS A 269 1.64 -17.44 0.20
CA HIS A 269 2.35 -17.90 1.40
C HIS A 269 1.83 -17.28 2.70
N ILE A 270 1.63 -15.95 2.73
CA ILE A 270 1.21 -15.25 3.96
C ILE A 270 -0.26 -15.52 4.31
N PHE A 271 -1.12 -15.66 3.31
CA PHE A 271 -2.57 -15.78 3.52
C PHE A 271 -3.10 -17.21 3.40
N GLU A 272 -2.26 -18.16 2.95
CA GLU A 272 -2.56 -19.60 2.86
C GLU A 272 -3.90 -19.91 2.17
N GLY A 273 -4.30 -19.09 1.21
CA GLY A 273 -5.55 -19.26 0.47
C GLY A 273 -6.82 -18.84 1.22
N ASP A 274 -6.73 -18.07 2.31
CA ASP A 274 -7.90 -17.54 3.02
C ASP A 274 -8.75 -16.63 2.12
N PRO A 275 -10.01 -17.03 1.79
CA PRO A 275 -10.87 -16.25 0.91
C PRO A 275 -11.35 -14.93 1.52
N ASN A 276 -11.20 -14.75 2.84
CA ASN A 276 -11.57 -13.51 3.52
C ASN A 276 -10.45 -12.45 3.46
N ALA A 277 -9.26 -12.81 2.98
CA ALA A 277 -8.18 -11.85 2.81
C ALA A 277 -8.53 -10.79 1.75
N LYS A 278 -8.19 -9.53 2.01
CA LYS A 278 -8.39 -8.45 1.04
C LYS A 278 -7.67 -8.75 -0.28
N TYR A 279 -8.34 -8.50 -1.40
CA TYR A 279 -7.85 -8.77 -2.76
C TYR A 279 -7.61 -10.24 -3.11
N TYR A 280 -8.16 -11.18 -2.33
CA TYR A 280 -8.01 -12.60 -2.58
C TYR A 280 -8.38 -12.97 -4.02
N TYR A 281 -9.56 -12.57 -4.50
CA TYR A 281 -10.05 -12.94 -5.82
C TYR A 281 -9.23 -12.33 -6.96
N GLU A 282 -8.76 -11.10 -6.79
CA GLU A 282 -7.91 -10.43 -7.77
C GLU A 282 -6.55 -11.12 -7.89
N ILE A 283 -5.96 -11.51 -6.76
CA ILE A 283 -4.65 -12.16 -6.75
C ILE A 283 -4.76 -13.63 -7.20
N ASP A 284 -5.77 -14.36 -6.76
CA ASP A 284 -6.09 -15.72 -7.24
C ASP A 284 -6.34 -15.72 -8.76
N GLY A 285 -7.02 -14.70 -9.30
CA GLY A 285 -7.19 -14.53 -10.74
C GLY A 285 -5.85 -14.42 -11.50
N LEU A 286 -4.89 -13.64 -10.97
CA LEU A 286 -3.54 -13.53 -11.52
C LEU A 286 -2.77 -14.85 -11.38
N GLU A 287 -2.85 -15.50 -10.22
CA GLU A 287 -2.20 -16.78 -9.94
C GLU A 287 -2.68 -17.89 -10.90
N ARG A 288 -3.99 -17.99 -11.12
CA ARG A 288 -4.57 -18.94 -12.10
C ARG A 288 -4.06 -18.70 -13.51
N LYS A 289 -3.94 -17.43 -13.94
CA LYS A 289 -3.36 -17.09 -15.26
C LYS A 289 -1.89 -17.51 -15.35
N LEU A 290 -1.10 -17.29 -14.29
CA LEU A 290 0.28 -17.76 -14.22
C LEU A 290 0.35 -19.28 -14.38
N TYR A 291 -0.44 -20.04 -13.61
CA TYR A 291 -0.45 -21.51 -13.71
C TYR A 291 -0.99 -22.04 -15.04
N ALA A 292 -1.94 -21.35 -15.67
CA ALA A 292 -2.41 -21.71 -17.00
C ALA A 292 -1.26 -21.63 -18.03
N ILE A 293 -0.48 -20.56 -18.02
CA ILE A 293 0.66 -20.40 -18.93
C ILE A 293 1.78 -21.40 -18.63
N ILE A 294 2.07 -21.67 -17.35
CA ILE A 294 3.02 -22.71 -16.94
C ILE A 294 2.60 -24.08 -17.51
N ARG A 295 1.30 -24.39 -17.48
CA ARG A 295 0.75 -25.63 -18.03
C ARG A 295 0.85 -25.68 -19.55
N GLU A 296 0.52 -24.59 -20.23
CA GLU A 296 0.63 -24.47 -21.70
C GLU A 296 2.06 -24.70 -22.21
N LYS A 297 3.08 -24.27 -21.43
CA LYS A 297 4.50 -24.45 -21.77
C LYS A 297 5.08 -25.82 -21.31
N ASP A 298 4.25 -26.76 -20.86
CA ASP A 298 4.62 -28.09 -20.31
C ASP A 298 5.67 -28.06 -19.18
N MET A 299 5.72 -26.97 -18.41
CA MET A 299 6.75 -26.78 -17.38
C MET A 299 6.38 -27.38 -16.01
N MET A 300 5.19 -27.98 -15.90
CA MET A 300 4.67 -28.51 -14.63
C MET A 300 5.56 -29.60 -14.02
N LYS A 301 6.27 -30.38 -14.84
CA LYS A 301 7.18 -31.45 -14.38
C LYS A 301 8.49 -30.91 -13.78
N ASP A 302 8.94 -29.75 -14.24
CA ASP A 302 10.19 -29.15 -13.78
C ASP A 302 10.02 -28.32 -12.51
N ILE A 303 8.85 -27.69 -12.33
CA ILE A 303 8.54 -26.91 -11.12
C ILE A 303 8.31 -27.82 -9.91
N LYS A 304 7.70 -29.01 -10.09
CA LYS A 304 7.51 -30.00 -9.01
C LYS A 304 8.80 -30.61 -8.46
N LYS A 305 9.94 -30.46 -9.16
CA LYS A 305 11.24 -30.97 -8.70
C LYS A 305 12.05 -29.94 -7.88
N GLY A 306 11.60 -28.68 -7.86
CA GLY A 306 12.27 -27.56 -7.18
C GLY A 306 11.48 -26.92 -6.03
N ILE A 307 10.35 -27.54 -5.64
CA ILE A 307 9.65 -27.34 -4.37
C ILE A 307 9.99 -28.55 -3.50
#